data_AF-A0A3B1DY41-F1
#
_entry.id   AF-A0A3B1DY41-F1
#
_cell.length_a   1.000
_cell.length_b   1.000
_cell.length_c   1.000
_cell.angle_alpha   90.00
_cell.angle_beta   90.00
_cell.angle_gamma   90.00
#
_symmetry.space_group_name_H-M   'P 1'
#
loop_
_entity.id
_entity.type
_entity.pdbx_description
1 polymer ?
#
loop_
_entity_poly.entity_id
_entity_poly.type
_entity_poly.pdbx_seq_one_letter_code
_entity_poly.pdbx_strand_id
1 'polypeptide(L)' 'DEEEPRIHFHGAYGKKDSVKAGCLRRDSEVFLILEVVIFELKRIDARRIPDAETGLSLLGFVS' A
#
# COMPACT_ATOMS: atom_id res chain seq x y z
N ASP A 1 5.22 -14.49 -10.25
CA ASP A 1 4.78 -13.72 -9.06
C ASP A 1 5.35 -12.30 -8.95
N GLU A 2 6.15 -11.82 -9.95
CA GLU A 2 6.59 -10.41 -10.06
C GLU A 2 5.62 -9.53 -10.87
N GLU A 3 4.71 -10.12 -11.66
CA GLU A 3 3.78 -9.37 -12.52
C GLU A 3 2.49 -8.94 -11.82
N GLU A 4 2.27 -9.34 -10.56
CA GLU A 4 1.05 -8.97 -9.85
C GLU A 4 1.15 -7.56 -9.26
N PRO A 5 0.11 -6.72 -9.43
CA PRO A 5 0.03 -5.42 -8.76
C PRO A 5 0.19 -5.55 -7.25
N ARG A 6 1.10 -4.78 -6.66
CA ARG A 6 1.33 -4.74 -5.22
C ARG A 6 0.85 -3.41 -4.65
N ILE A 7 -0.04 -3.46 -3.67
CA ILE A 7 -0.50 -2.27 -2.96
C ILE A 7 0.19 -2.20 -1.59
N HIS A 8 0.79 -1.04 -1.29
CA HIS A 8 1.21 -0.70 0.06
C HIS A 8 0.23 0.34 0.61
N PHE A 9 -0.61 -0.07 1.56
CA PHE A 9 -1.68 0.78 2.07
C PHE A 9 -1.55 0.99 3.57
N HIS A 10 -1.69 2.25 3.99
CA HIS A 10 -1.80 2.66 5.38
C HIS A 10 -3.12 3.38 5.55
N GLY A 11 -3.73 3.21 6.72
CA GLY A 11 -4.96 3.90 7.05
C GLY A 11 -4.93 4.41 8.48
N ALA A 12 -5.80 5.37 8.74
CA ALA A 12 -6.19 5.81 10.07
C ALA A 12 -7.71 5.67 10.18
N TYR A 13 -8.16 4.90 11.16
CA TYR A 13 -9.55 4.50 11.35
C TYR A 13 -10.01 4.92 12.74
N GLY A 14 -11.05 5.73 12.80
CA GLY A 14 -11.61 6.24 14.04
C GLY A 14 -12.99 5.63 14.33
N LYS A 15 -13.25 5.30 15.59
CA LYS A 15 -14.60 5.03 16.10
C LYS A 15 -14.72 5.54 17.52
N LYS A 16 -15.65 6.48 17.73
CA LYS A 16 -15.86 7.18 19.02
C LYS A 16 -14.56 7.81 19.53
N ASP A 17 -14.02 7.29 20.62
CA ASP A 17 -12.83 7.70 21.35
C ASP A 17 -11.59 6.86 21.00
N SER A 18 -11.70 5.95 20.02
CA SER A 18 -10.60 5.10 19.57
C SER A 18 -10.11 5.46 18.17
N VAL A 19 -8.80 5.43 17.99
CA VAL A 19 -8.13 5.58 16.69
C VAL A 19 -7.16 4.41 16.50
N LYS A 20 -7.18 3.79 15.33
CA LYS A 20 -6.19 2.81 14.89
C LYS A 20 -5.49 3.34 13.65
N ALA A 21 -4.17 3.40 13.66
CA ALA A 21 -3.38 3.85 12.52
C ALA A 21 -2.26 2.86 12.21
N GLY A 22 -1.98 2.67 10.93
CA GLY A 22 -0.84 1.90 10.46
C GLY A 22 -1.11 1.11 9.19
N CYS A 23 -0.28 0.10 9.00
CA CYS A 23 -0.31 -0.83 7.88
C CYS A 23 -1.65 -1.57 7.79
N LEU A 24 -2.35 -1.44 6.66
CA LEU A 24 -3.50 -2.30 6.40
C LEU A 24 -3.04 -3.70 6.01
N ARG A 25 -3.74 -4.71 6.52
CA ARG A 25 -3.50 -6.14 6.25
C ARG A 25 -4.82 -6.81 5.87
N ARG A 26 -4.72 -8.06 5.37
CA ARG A 26 -5.71 -8.71 4.51
C ARG A 26 -7.16 -8.69 5.03
N ASP A 27 -7.37 -8.70 6.34
CA ASP A 27 -8.70 -8.87 6.93
C ASP A 27 -9.47 -7.55 7.11
N SER A 28 -9.20 -6.56 6.25
CA SER A 28 -9.81 -5.24 6.35
C SER A 28 -10.91 -5.09 5.30
N GLU A 29 -12.14 -4.87 5.77
CA GLU A 29 -13.33 -4.80 4.92
C GLU A 29 -13.98 -3.43 5.00
N VAL A 30 -14.56 -3.01 3.87
CA VAL A 30 -15.41 -1.82 3.80
C VAL A 30 -16.79 -2.19 4.32
N PHE A 31 -17.26 -1.51 5.36
CA PHE A 31 -18.58 -1.83 5.93
C PHE A 31 -19.75 -1.30 5.08
N LEU A 32 -19.69 -0.05 4.61
CA LEU A 32 -20.74 0.56 3.79
C LEU A 32 -20.20 1.09 2.47
N ILE A 33 -19.34 2.11 2.53
CA ILE A 33 -18.78 2.80 1.37
C ILE A 33 -17.32 3.15 1.67
N LEU A 34 -16.46 2.99 0.65
CA LEU A 34 -15.11 3.53 0.62
C LEU A 34 -14.98 4.38 -0.66
N GLU A 35 -14.86 5.68 -0.48
CA GLU A 35 -14.62 6.61 -1.60
C GLU A 35 -13.11 6.70 -1.83
N VAL A 36 -12.66 6.37 -3.05
CA VAL A 36 -11.24 6.32 -3.40
C VAL A 36 -10.98 7.15 -4.64
N VAL A 37 -9.91 7.95 -4.59
CA VAL A 37 -9.33 8.61 -5.77
C VAL A 37 -8.01 7.90 -6.10
N ILE A 38 -7.89 7.39 -7.32
CA ILE A 38 -6.68 6.70 -7.80
C ILE A 38 -6.10 7.50 -8.96
N PHE A 39 -4.80 7.79 -8.90
CA PHE A 39 -4.06 8.43 -9.99
C PHE A 39 -3.16 7.39 -10.68
N GLU A 40 -3.20 7.37 -12.00
CA GLU A 40 -2.24 6.61 -12.79
C GLU A 40 -1.05 7.49 -13.18
N LEU A 41 0.15 7.09 -12.76
CA LEU A 41 1.39 7.75 -13.14
C LEU A 41 1.98 7.04 -14.38
N LYS A 42 2.04 7.73 -15.50
CA LYS A 42 2.60 7.20 -16.76
C LYS A 42 4.10 7.48 -16.85
N ARG A 43 4.80 6.67 -17.68
CA ARG A 43 6.25 6.81 -17.97
C ARG A 43 7.14 6.64 -16.74
N ILE A 44 6.74 5.75 -15.83
CA ILE A 44 7.51 5.37 -14.66
C ILE A 44 7.61 3.84 -14.65
N ASP A 45 8.83 3.31 -14.49
CA ASP A 45 9.07 1.88 -14.25
C ASP A 45 9.49 1.68 -12.79
N ALA A 46 8.49 1.67 -11.91
CA ALA A 46 8.67 1.47 -10.47
C ALA A 46 8.47 0.00 -10.11
N ARG A 47 9.42 -0.57 -9.36
CA ARG A 47 9.41 -1.98 -8.96
C ARG A 47 9.72 -2.14 -7.48
N ARG A 48 9.35 -3.29 -6.93
CA ARG A 48 9.80 -3.71 -5.60
C ARG A 48 11.17 -4.38 -5.72
N ILE A 49 12.19 -3.75 -5.15
CA ILE A 49 13.57 -4.23 -5.18
C ILE A 49 13.91 -4.80 -3.80
N PRO A 50 14.41 -6.04 -3.70
CA PRO A 50 14.88 -6.60 -2.44
C PRO A 50 16.00 -5.73 -1.85
N ASP A 51 15.84 -5.36 -0.58
CA ASP A 51 16.83 -4.63 0.18
C ASP A 51 17.38 -5.51 1.30
N ALA A 52 18.69 -5.75 1.29
CA ALA A 52 19.35 -6.67 2.20
C ALA A 52 19.48 -6.11 3.62
N GLU A 53 19.52 -4.78 3.77
CA GLU A 53 19.63 -4.13 5.07
C GLU A 53 18.34 -4.24 5.87
N THR A 54 17.20 -3.97 5.24
CA THR A 54 15.88 -4.06 5.89
C THR A 54 15.24 -5.45 5.80
N GLY A 55 15.69 -6.30 4.88
CA GLY A 55 15.05 -7.58 4.56
C GLY A 55 13.69 -7.41 3.87
N LEU A 56 13.36 -6.22 3.39
CA LEU A 56 12.09 -5.89 2.74
C LEU A 56 12.27 -5.69 1.23
N SER A 57 11.19 -5.80 0.46
CA SER A 57 11.17 -5.38 -0.94
C SER A 57 10.66 -3.94 -1.04
N LEU A 58 11.60 -2.99 -1.12
CA LEU A 58 11.35 -1.55 -1.11
C LEU A 58 10.99 -1.02 -2.50
N LEU A 59 10.33 0.12 -2.57
CA LEU A 59 10.04 0.79 -3.84
C LEU A 59 11.34 1.36 -4.42
N GLY A 60 11.65 1.02 -5.66
CA GLY A 60 12.73 1.62 -6.43
C GLY A 60 12.32 1.84 -7.88
N PHE A 61 13.20 2.49 -8.64
CA PHE A 61 13.02 2.71 -10.07
C PHE A 61 14.12 1.99 -10.82
N VAL A 62 13.78 1.43 -11.97
CA VAL A 62 14.75 0.85 -12.89
C VAL A 62 14.93 1.82 -14.06
N SER A 63 16.18 2.14 -14.36
CA SER A 63 16.57 2.95 -15.53
C SER A 63 16.64 2.11 -16.78
#